data_AF-A0A2S4YL40-F1
#
_entry.id   AF-A0A2S4YL40-F1
#
_cell.length_a   1.000
_cell.length_b   1.000
_cell.length_c   1.000
_cell.angle_alpha   90.00
_cell.angle_beta   90.00
_cell.angle_gamma   90.00
#
_symmetry.space_group_name_H-M   'P 1'
#
loop_
_entity.id
_entity.type
_entity.pdbx_description
1 polymer ?
#
loop_
_entity_poly.entity_id
_entity_poly.type
_entity_poly.pdbx_seq_one_letter_code
_entity_poly.pdbx_strand_id
1 'polypeptide(L)' 'MVHPPSGTGGRRVTARGESLGVAFSDEDVIEFLGRAGLPDAEDLLDDPAWVKWRGADAHHYEAA' A
#
# COMPACT_ATOMS: atom_id res chain seq x y z
N MET A 1 -0.68 3.76 5.01
CA MET A 1 -1.47 2.61 5.49
C MET A 1 -2.10 1.93 4.29
N VAL A 2 -1.87 0.62 4.17
CA VAL A 2 -2.45 -0.25 3.15
C VAL A 2 -3.56 -1.07 3.80
N HIS A 3 -4.79 -0.94 3.28
CA HIS A 3 -5.97 -1.63 3.80
C HIS A 3 -6.00 -3.11 3.35
N PRO A 4 -6.83 -3.98 3.96
CA PRO A 4 -7.00 -5.36 3.49
C PRO A 4 -7.45 -5.39 2.02
N PRO A 5 -7.20 -6.50 1.31
CA PRO A 5 -7.73 -6.69 -0.03
C PRO A 5 -9.25 -6.49 -0.07
N SER A 6 -9.73 -5.87 -1.14
CA SER A 6 -11.17 -5.72 -1.37
C SER A 6 -11.75 -7.01 -1.98
N GLY A 7 -13.08 -7.16 -1.96
CA GLY A 7 -13.74 -8.32 -2.57
C GLY A 7 -13.53 -8.44 -4.10
N THR A 8 -13.07 -7.37 -4.76
CA THR A 8 -12.67 -7.37 -6.17
C THR A 8 -11.16 -7.50 -6.36
N GLY A 9 -10.42 -7.82 -5.29
CA GLY A 9 -8.95 -7.75 -5.25
C GLY A 9 -8.44 -6.32 -5.04
N GLY A 10 -7.11 -6.19 -4.99
CA GLY A 10 -6.41 -4.94 -4.76
C GLY A 10 -6.61 -4.37 -3.35
N ARG A 11 -5.74 -3.45 -2.96
CA ARG A 11 -5.68 -2.86 -1.63
C ARG A 11 -5.79 -1.35 -1.74
N ARG A 12 -6.74 -0.75 -1.02
CA ARG A 12 -6.82 0.71 -0.90
C ARG A 12 -5.60 1.23 -0.13
N VAL A 13 -4.94 2.25 -0.65
CA VAL A 13 -3.79 2.90 -0.01
C VAL A 13 -4.18 4.30 0.46
N THR A 14 -3.83 4.61 1.71
CA THR A 14 -4.12 5.91 2.34
C THR A 14 -2.88 6.48 3.02
N ALA A 15 -2.69 7.79 2.88
CA ALA A 15 -1.64 8.55 3.57
C ALA A 15 -2.26 9.78 4.24
N ARG A 16 -1.97 9.98 5.53
CA ARG A 16 -2.51 11.11 6.31
C ARG A 16 -4.03 11.28 6.24
N GLY A 17 -4.77 10.18 6.07
CA GLY A 17 -6.24 10.17 5.96
C GLY A 17 -6.78 10.35 4.53
N GLU A 18 -5.92 10.67 3.56
CA GLU A 18 -6.30 10.82 2.16
C GLU A 18 -6.07 9.52 1.38
N SER A 19 -6.90 9.25 0.38
CA SER A 19 -6.78 8.07 -0.49
C SER A 19 -5.79 8.35 -1.62
N LEU A 20 -4.75 7.52 -1.72
CA LEU A 20 -3.78 7.58 -2.82
C LEU A 20 -4.23 6.76 -4.02
N GLY A 21 -5.03 5.72 -3.81
CA GLY A 21 -5.54 4.85 -4.87
C GLY A 21 -5.81 3.42 -4.40
N VAL A 22 -5.98 2.52 -5.37
CA VAL A 22 -6.04 1.07 -5.17
C VAL A 22 -4.80 0.47 -5.84
N ALA A 23 -4.02 -0.27 -5.06
CA ALA A 23 -2.83 -0.99 -5.51
C ALA A 23 -3.17 -2.46 -5.74
N PHE A 24 -2.71 -3.05 -6.84
CA PHE A 24 -2.85 -4.47 -7.16
C PHE A 24 -1.52 -5.23 -7.02
N SER A 25 -0.43 -4.51 -6.78
CA SER A 25 0.90 -5.04 -6.56
C SER A 25 1.71 -4.11 -5.63
N ASP A 26 2.87 -4.58 -5.21
CA ASP A 26 3.85 -3.76 -4.46
C ASP A 26 4.33 -2.57 -5.27
N GLU A 27 4.50 -2.75 -6.58
CA GLU A 27 4.92 -1.69 -7.51
C GLU A 27 3.92 -0.52 -7.51
N ASP A 28 2.62 -0.80 -7.47
CA ASP A 28 1.59 0.25 -7.34
C ASP A 28 1.71 1.00 -6.00
N VAL A 29 2.02 0.30 -4.90
CA VAL A 29 2.22 0.94 -3.60
C VAL A 29 3.46 1.84 -3.63
N ILE A 30 4.56 1.34 -4.17
CA ILE A 30 5.83 2.07 -4.34
C ILE A 30 5.60 3.34 -5.18
N GLU A 31 4.88 3.23 -6.29
CA GLU A 31 4.46 4.37 -7.12
C GLU A 31 3.68 5.42 -6.33
N PHE A 32 2.74 5.00 -5.48
CA PHE A 32 2.00 5.94 -4.62
C PHE A 32 2.89 6.63 -3.59
N LEU A 33 3.84 5.92 -2.99
CA LEU A 33 4.79 6.50 -2.04
C LEU A 33 5.70 7.53 -2.74
N GLY A 34 6.21 7.19 -3.92
CA GLY A 34 7.02 8.10 -4.73
C GLY A 34 6.27 9.39 -5.11
N ARG A 35 5.01 9.26 -5.55
CA ARG A 35 4.13 10.42 -5.84
C ARG A 35 3.80 11.25 -4.60
N ALA A 36 3.83 10.64 -3.42
CA ALA A 36 3.67 11.34 -2.14
C ALA A 36 4.96 12.04 -1.65
N GLY A 37 6.05 11.97 -2.42
CA GLY A 37 7.31 12.65 -2.13
C GLY A 37 8.26 11.86 -1.22
N LEU A 38 8.08 10.55 -1.12
CA LEU A 38 8.98 9.67 -0.37
C LEU A 38 10.05 9.10 -1.32
N PRO A 39 11.33 9.54 -1.22
CA PRO A 39 12.41 8.90 -1.95
C PRO A 39 12.63 7.47 -1.42
N ASP A 40 13.28 6.63 -2.21
CA ASP A 40 13.64 5.26 -1.82
C ASP A 40 12.41 4.41 -1.41
N ALA A 41 11.29 4.62 -2.11
CA ALA A 41 10.00 4.02 -1.80
C ALA A 41 10.00 2.48 -1.77
N GLU A 42 10.92 1.84 -2.50
CA GLU A 42 11.16 0.41 -2.46
C GLU A 42 11.60 -0.06 -1.07
N ASP A 43 12.57 0.64 -0.46
CA ASP A 43 13.06 0.34 0.89
C ASP A 43 12.02 0.64 1.98
N LEU A 44 11.14 1.60 1.73
CA LEU A 44 10.10 2.02 2.68
C LEU A 44 8.89 1.08 2.73
N LEU A 45 8.69 0.25 1.71
CA LEU A 45 7.53 -0.63 1.60
C LEU A 45 7.42 -1.59 2.80
N ASP A 46 8.57 -2.09 3.26
CA ASP A 46 8.70 -3.04 4.36
C ASP A 46 8.99 -2.37 5.71
N ASP A 47 9.16 -1.04 5.74
CA ASP A 47 9.38 -0.32 6.99
C ASP A 47 8.04 -0.03 7.69
N PRO A 48 7.74 -0.67 8.84
CA PRO A 48 6.49 -0.46 9.57
C PRO A 48 6.34 0.95 10.16
N ALA A 49 7.42 1.75 10.23
CA ALA A 49 7.35 3.16 10.58
C ALA A 49 6.65 3.97 9.47
N TRP A 50 6.76 3.56 8.21
CA TRP A 50 6.20 4.24 7.04
C TRP A 50 4.96 3.54 6.49
N VAL A 51 5.03 2.24 6.25
CA VAL A 51 3.96 1.45 5.66
C VAL A 51 3.37 0.49 6.69
N LYS A 52 2.10 0.74 7.02
CA LYS A 52 1.32 -0.15 7.89
C LYS A 52 0.34 -0.95 7.05
N TRP A 53 0.52 -2.26 7.02
CA TRP A 53 -0.41 -3.22 6.42
C TRP A 53 -1.50 -3.57 7.43
N ARG A 54 -2.77 -3.46 7.02
CA ARG A 54 -3.93 -3.81 7.85
C ARG A 54 -4.55 -5.10 7.36
N GLY A 55 -4.85 -6.02 8.28
CA GLY A 55 -5.56 -7.27 8.01
C GLY A 55 -4.65 -8.35 7.43
N ALA A 56 -5.02 -8.88 6.26
CA ALA A 56 -4.30 -9.94 5.56
C ALA A 56 -2.81 -9.63 5.35
N ASP A 57 -2.05 -10.70 5.10
CA ASP A 57 -0.60 -10.68 4.91
C ASP A 57 -0.15 -9.55 3.98
N ALA A 58 1.00 -8.95 4.30
CA ALA A 58 1.65 -7.98 3.43
C ALA A 58 1.94 -8.61 2.07
N HIS A 59 2.01 -7.79 1.01
CA HIS A 59 2.28 -8.24 -0.37
C HIS A 59 1.21 -9.16 -0.99
N HIS A 60 0.13 -9.47 -0.26
CA HIS A 60 -1.01 -10.22 -0.80
C HIS A 60 -2.12 -9.27 -1.23
N TYR A 61 -2.53 -9.35 -2.50
CA TYR A 61 -3.49 -8.42 -3.11
C TYR A 61 -4.76 -9.08 -3.62
N GLU A 62 -4.80 -10.41 -3.65
CA GLU A 62 -5.99 -11.14 -4.08
C GLU A 62 -7.11 -10.98 -3.05
N ALA A 63 -8.35 -11.16 -3.50
CA ALA A 63 -9.49 -11.13 -2.60
C ALA A 63 -9.34 -12.26 -1.55
N ALA A 64 -9.61 -11.92 -0.29
CA ALA A 64 -9.67 -12.89 0.80
C ALA A 64 -10.93 -13.76 0.73
#